data_AF-A0A945S152-F1
#
_entry.id   AF-A0A945S152-F1
#
_cell.length_a   1.000
_cell.length_b   1.000
_cell.length_c   1.000
_cell.angle_alpha   90.00
_cell.angle_beta   90.00
_cell.angle_gamma   90.00
#
_symmetry.space_group_name_H-M   'P 1'
#
loop_
_entity.id
_entity.type
_entity.pdbx_description
1 polymer ?
#
loop_
_entity_poly.entity_id
_entity_poly.type
_entity_poly.pdbx_seq_one_letter_code
_entity_poly.pdbx_strand_id
1 'polypeptide(L)'
;MLLGTTVALASGKNPNQPLVMAQATTILAVPLIALVMIMLVNNRDLMGKHRDSAGMNVVAAVAPGWLLFLSLNQVRIPVGEYLN
;
A
#
# COMPACT_ATOMS: atom_id res chain seq x y z
N MET A 1 11.80 -8.28 1.89
CA MET A 1 12.18 -9.12 0.73
C MET A 1 13.05 -10.29 1.15
N LEU A 2 14.21 -10.07 1.78
CA LEU A 2 15.14 -11.14 2.19
C LEU A 2 14.51 -12.31 2.97
N LEU A 3 13.60 -12.05 3.91
CA LEU A 3 12.91 -13.08 4.69
C LEU A 3 11.93 -13.91 3.84
N GLY A 4 11.23 -13.28 2.89
CA GLY A 4 10.31 -13.97 2.00
C GLY A 4 11.05 -14.87 1.01
N THR A 5 12.17 -14.39 0.45
CA THR A 5 13.02 -15.19 -0.44
C THR A 5 13.69 -16.34 0.29
N THR A 6 14.18 -16.16 1.52
CA THR A 6 14.79 -17.25 2.29
C THR A 6 13.79 -18.33 2.69
N VAL A 7 12.57 -17.95 3.13
CA VAL A 7 11.51 -18.92 3.45
C VAL A 7 11.05 -19.70 2.22
N ALA A 8 10.97 -19.03 1.06
CA ALA A 8 10.60 -19.68 -0.18
C ALA A 8 11.66 -20.65 -0.72
N LEU A 9 12.94 -20.24 -0.70
CA LEU A 9 14.06 -21.12 -1.06
C LEU A 9 14.13 -22.34 -0.14
N ALA A 10 13.85 -22.19 1.16
CA ALA A 10 13.80 -23.29 2.12
C ALA A 10 12.58 -24.21 1.91
N SER A 11 11.47 -23.71 1.35
CA SER A 11 10.23 -24.46 1.17
C SER A 11 10.15 -25.23 -0.16
N GLY A 12 11.11 -25.04 -1.07
CA GLY A 12 11.12 -25.66 -2.41
C GLY A 12 9.93 -25.28 -3.31
N LYS A 13 9.11 -24.30 -2.88
CA LYS A 13 7.92 -23.80 -3.58
C LYS A 13 8.23 -22.50 -4.30
N ASN A 14 7.43 -22.19 -5.32
CA ASN A 14 7.55 -20.95 -6.08
C ASN A 14 7.51 -19.73 -5.12
N PRO A 15 8.60 -18.94 -5.01
CA PRO A 15 8.70 -17.81 -4.08
C PRO A 15 7.66 -16.71 -4.30
N ASN A 16 7.05 -16.70 -5.49
CA ASN A 16 6.11 -15.68 -5.88
C ASN A 16 4.79 -15.80 -5.10
N GLN A 17 4.37 -17.00 -4.72
CA GLN A 17 3.09 -17.21 -4.04
C GLN A 17 3.02 -16.58 -2.64
N PRO A 18 3.94 -16.93 -1.70
CA PRO A 18 3.95 -16.32 -0.38
C PRO A 18 4.18 -14.80 -0.45
N LEU A 19 4.94 -14.34 -1.45
CA LEU A 19 5.20 -12.93 -1.68
C LEU A 19 3.93 -12.16 -2.08
N VAL A 20 3.17 -12.68 -3.05
CA VAL A 20 1.90 -12.08 -3.48
C VAL A 20 0.89 -12.11 -2.33
N MET A 21 0.84 -13.19 -1.55
CA MET A 21 -0.02 -13.27 -0.35
C MET A 21 0.34 -12.20 0.70
N ALA A 22 1.62 -12.01 0.97
CA ALA A 22 2.08 -10.98 1.90
C ALA A 22 1.71 -9.57 1.38
N GLN A 23 1.87 -9.34 0.08
CA GLN A 23 1.51 -8.07 -0.54
C GLN A 23 0.00 -7.82 -0.56
N ALA A 24 -0.82 -8.87 -0.68
CA ALA A 24 -2.27 -8.75 -0.69
C ALA A 24 -2.82 -8.05 0.56
N THR A 25 -2.18 -8.22 1.72
CA THR A 25 -2.57 -7.50 2.94
C THR A 25 -2.28 -5.99 2.86
N THR A 26 -1.17 -5.62 2.22
CA THR A 26 -0.75 -4.21 2.08
C THR A 26 -1.56 -3.44 1.04
N ILE A 27 -2.17 -4.14 0.07
CA ILE A 27 -3.07 -3.57 -0.96
C ILE A 27 -4.15 -2.71 -0.30
N LEU A 28 -4.79 -3.21 0.77
CA LEU A 28 -5.89 -2.50 1.45
C LEU A 28 -5.42 -1.67 2.65
N ALA A 29 -4.41 -2.14 3.39
CA ALA A 29 -3.94 -1.46 4.58
C ALA A 29 -3.27 -0.11 4.27
N VAL A 30 -2.46 -0.04 3.20
CA VAL A 30 -1.68 1.16 2.87
C VAL A 30 -2.57 2.34 2.44
N PRO A 31 -3.57 2.18 1.57
CA PRO A 31 -4.46 3.29 1.22
C PRO A 31 -5.26 3.82 2.41
N LEU A 32 -5.68 2.93 3.33
CA LEU A 32 -6.37 3.33 4.55
C LEU A 32 -5.47 4.20 5.45
N ILE A 33 -4.22 3.78 5.66
CA ILE A 33 -3.23 4.54 6.42
C ILE A 33 -2.97 5.91 5.77
N ALA A 34 -2.82 5.95 4.44
CA ALA A 34 -2.62 7.20 3.72
C ALA A 34 -3.78 8.18 3.93
N LEU A 35 -5.02 7.69 3.90
CA LEU A 35 -6.22 8.51 4.12
C LEU A 35 -6.22 9.12 5.54
N VAL A 36 -5.92 8.30 6.56
CA VAL A 36 -5.82 8.77 7.95
C VAL A 36 -4.72 9.81 8.12
N MET A 37 -3.55 9.59 7.50
CA MET A 37 -2.43 10.53 7.59
C MET A 37 -2.77 11.90 6.99
N ILE A 38 -3.51 11.93 5.89
CA ILE A 38 -3.94 13.19 5.25
C ILE A 38 -4.94 13.93 6.11
N MET A 39 -5.86 13.20 6.74
CA MET A 39 -6.77 13.80 7.73
C MET A 39 -6.01 14.39 8.91
N LEU A 40 -4.97 13.69 9.40
CA LEU A 40 -4.16 14.11 10.54
C LEU A 40 -3.34 15.36 10.23
N VAL A 41 -2.65 15.38 9.09
CA VAL A 41 -1.78 16.48 8.65
C VAL A 41 -2.56 17.76 8.34
N ASN A 42 -3.80 17.62 7.86
CA ASN A 42 -4.68 18.76 7.64
C ASN A 42 -5.42 19.22 8.91
N ASN A 43 -5.32 18.49 10.02
CA ASN A 43 -5.98 18.88 11.26
C ASN A 43 -5.21 20.03 11.96
N ARG A 44 -5.88 21.19 12.06
CA ARG A 44 -5.31 22.39 12.67
C ARG A 44 -5.06 22.23 14.17
N ASP A 45 -5.86 21.43 14.88
CA ASP A 45 -5.72 21.22 16.32
C ASP A 45 -4.50 20.34 16.64
N LEU A 46 -4.08 19.50 15.69
CA LEU A 46 -2.95 18.58 15.86
C LEU A 46 -1.65 19.13 15.26
N MET A 47 -1.70 19.74 14.08
CA MET A 47 -0.51 20.25 13.36
C MET A 47 -0.25 21.75 13.54
N GLY A 48 -1.24 22.53 13.98
CA GLY A 48 -1.10 23.96 14.19
C GLY A 48 -0.57 24.71 12.96
N LYS A 49 0.63 25.29 13.07
CA LYS A 49 1.30 26.04 12.00
C LYS A 49 2.00 25.15 10.96
N HIS A 50 2.24 23.87 11.28
CA HIS A 50 2.96 22.93 10.41
C HIS A 50 2.04 22.11 9.49
N ARG A 51 0.77 22.51 9.37
CA ARG A 51 -0.16 21.91 8.42
C ARG A 51 0.36 21.99 7.00
N ASP A 52 -0.09 21.06 6.18
CA ASP A 52 0.23 21.06 4.77
C ASP A 52 -0.16 22.37 4.08
N SER A 53 0.76 22.84 3.23
CA SER A 53 0.49 23.95 2.33
C SER A 53 -0.50 23.53 1.24
N ALA A 54 -1.16 24.48 0.58
CA ALA A 54 -2.12 24.18 -0.49
C ALA A 54 -1.51 23.31 -1.61
N GLY A 55 -0.24 23.53 -1.95
CA GLY A 55 0.49 22.70 -2.92
C GLY A 55 0.74 21.27 -2.42
N MET A 56 1.10 21.12 -1.14
CA MET A 56 1.29 19.79 -0.54
C MET A 56 -0.05 19.04 -0.48
N ASN A 57 -1.16 19.72 -0.22
CA ASN A 57 -2.47 19.10 -0.16
C ASN A 57 -2.94 18.55 -1.53
N VAL A 58 -2.52 19.17 -2.64
CA VAL A 58 -2.75 18.63 -4.00
C VAL A 58 -1.97 17.33 -4.21
N VAL A 59 -0.68 17.32 -3.84
CA VAL A 59 0.15 16.09 -3.93
C VAL A 59 -0.41 15.00 -3.02
N ALA A 60 -0.81 15.39 -1.81
CA ALA A 60 -1.45 14.52 -0.83
C ALA A 60 -2.82 14.01 -1.28
N ALA A 61 -3.51 14.66 -2.22
CA ALA A 61 -4.73 14.12 -2.82
C ALA A 61 -4.44 13.19 -4.01
N VAL A 62 -3.47 13.55 -4.86
CA VAL A 62 -3.12 12.80 -6.07
C VAL A 62 -2.43 11.48 -5.74
N ALA A 63 -1.48 11.47 -4.80
CA ALA A 63 -0.70 10.28 -4.48
C ALA A 63 -1.54 9.13 -3.89
N PRO A 64 -2.47 9.33 -2.94
CA PRO A 64 -3.39 8.29 -2.48
C PRO A 64 -4.41 7.91 -3.55
N GLY A 65 -4.86 8.86 -4.38
CA GLY A 65 -5.72 8.55 -5.52
C GLY A 65 -5.05 7.56 -6.47
N TRP A 66 -3.76 7.77 -6.75
CA TRP A 66 -2.93 6.84 -7.52
C TRP A 66 -2.69 5.51 -6.79
N LEU A 67 -2.41 5.54 -5.48
CA LEU A 67 -2.25 4.33 -4.67
C LEU A 67 -3.52 3.49 -4.65
N LEU A 68 -4.69 4.12 -4.52
CA LEU A 68 -5.99 3.44 -4.58
C LEU A 68 -6.21 2.80 -5.95
N PHE A 69 -5.89 3.53 -7.03
CA PHE A 69 -5.95 2.98 -8.39
C PHE A 69 -5.08 1.74 -8.55
N LEU A 70 -3.82 1.80 -8.12
CA LEU A 70 -2.91 0.66 -8.16
C LEU A 70 -3.38 -0.51 -7.30
N SER A 71 -3.86 -0.22 -6.08
CA SER A 71 -4.42 -1.21 -5.17
C SER A 71 -5.59 -1.95 -5.81
N LEU A 72 -6.55 -1.23 -6.40
CA LEU A 72 -7.71 -1.84 -7.06
C LEU A 72 -7.31 -2.67 -8.29
N ASN A 73 -6.29 -2.23 -9.03
CA ASN A 73 -5.78 -2.98 -10.16
C ASN A 73 -5.07 -4.28 -9.72
N GLN A 74 -4.46 -4.31 -8.54
CA GLN A 74 -3.83 -5.53 -8.00
C GLN A 74 -4.86 -6.54 -7.47
N VAL A 75 -5.99 -6.09 -6.92
CA VAL A 75 -7.10 -6.98 -6.49
C VAL A 75 -7.74 -7.72 -7.69
N ARG A 76 -7.72 -7.10 -8.87
CA ARG A 76 -8.26 -7.69 -10.10
C ARG A 76 -7.44 -8.88 -10.62
N ILE A 77 -6.22 -9.09 -10.13
CA ILE A 77 -5.40 -10.23 -10.51
C ILE A 77 -5.83 -11.43 -9.66
N PRO A 78 -6.55 -12.41 -10.22
CA PRO A 78 -6.96 -13.57 -9.44
C PRO A 78 -5.72 -14.34 -9.01
N VAL A 79 -5.62 -14.64 -7.72
CA VAL A 79 -4.59 -15.49 -7.11
C VAL A 79 -4.38 -16.81 -7.89
N GLY A 80 -5.43 -17.28 -8.59
CA GLY A 80 -5.40 -18.45 -9.47
C GLY A 80 -4.48 -18.35 -10.69
N GLU A 81 -4.10 -17.15 -11.15
CA GLU A 81 -3.12 -17.00 -12.24
C GLU A 81 -1.69 -17.29 -11.81
N TYR A 82 -1.37 -17.17 -10.51
CA TYR A 82 -0.04 -17.46 -9.95
C TYR A 82 0.14 -18.92 -9.52
N LEU A 83 -0.84 -19.78 -9.85
CA LEU A 83 -0.96 -21.18 -9.41
C LEU A 83 -0.78 -22.21 -10.55
N ASN A 84 -0.65 -21.75 -11.80
CA ASN A 84 -0.17 -22.55 -12.94
C ASN A 84 1.31 -22.23 -13.22
#